data_AF-A0A9X2YZP0-F1
#
_entry.id   AF-A0A9X2YZP0-F1
#
_cell.length_a   1.000
_cell.length_b   1.000
_cell.length_c   1.000
_cell.angle_alpha   90.00
_cell.angle_beta   90.00
_cell.angle_gamma   90.00
#
_symmetry.space_group_name_H-M   'P 1'
#
loop_
_entity.id
_entity.type
_entity.pdbx_description
1 polymer ?
#
loop_
_entity_poly.entity_id
_entity_poly.type
_entity_poly.pdbx_seq_one_letter_code
_entity_poly.pdbx_strand_id
1 'polypeptide(L)'
;MRNTHFNIIGPTAGNAVVEAWADDYIRFERRPQWQELLRSELRSRCRQLEPSQAQVLHATFSGAKLANADVENLAIYNIDSFSTAGRNGIRFEHGGPVQAPHDGVDYSFGYRYALATRSSTFNHWQKGRTLASFGWTDLGAFRGDKKLAQVWLALRRGEPAVFEPAAPETRFAVSLQVRPPLRRQPVWGALVKGIFDGVICAFHSHTDTSVLPEVSTRLAEVLSEDAAEIELALLNQHRAVLGAVRRLASPYRQGVKWDPSDHLCVAGELIAAEPIDDRWAISGELAELHR
;
A
#
# COMPACT_ATOMS: atom_id res chain seq x y z
N MET A 1 34.23 16.52 -8.28
CA MET A 1 32.90 17.10 -7.97
C MET A 1 31.85 16.17 -8.57
N ARG A 2 31.13 15.40 -7.74
CA ARG A 2 29.98 14.61 -8.20
C ARG A 2 28.84 15.58 -8.44
N ASN A 3 28.48 15.83 -9.70
CA ASN A 3 27.44 16.80 -10.06
C ASN A 3 26.07 16.17 -10.34
N THR A 4 25.90 14.88 -10.06
CA THR A 4 24.67 14.14 -10.33
C THR A 4 24.25 13.35 -9.09
N HIS A 5 23.21 13.83 -8.40
CA HIS A 5 22.60 13.18 -7.23
C HIS A 5 21.75 11.96 -7.57
N PHE A 6 21.42 11.79 -8.84
CA PHE A 6 20.64 10.68 -9.34
C PHE A 6 21.00 10.38 -10.80
N ASN A 7 20.67 9.16 -11.22
CA ASN A 7 20.63 8.74 -12.62
C ASN A 7 19.25 8.11 -12.89
N ILE A 8 18.75 8.24 -14.12
CA ILE A 8 17.47 7.67 -14.53
C ILE A 8 17.50 7.26 -16.01
N ILE A 9 17.07 6.04 -16.28
CA ILE A 9 17.01 5.46 -17.62
C ILE A 9 15.61 4.94 -17.94
N GLY A 10 15.35 4.76 -19.22
CA GLY A 10 14.10 4.21 -19.73
C GLY A 10 12.88 5.14 -19.63
N PRO A 11 11.73 4.74 -20.21
CA PRO A 11 11.62 3.56 -21.07
C PRO A 11 12.33 3.79 -22.42
N THR A 12 12.75 2.71 -23.07
CA THR A 12 13.33 2.74 -24.43
C THR A 12 12.54 1.83 -25.36
N ALA A 13 12.73 1.96 -26.68
CA ALA A 13 12.09 1.08 -27.65
C ALA A 13 12.43 -0.39 -27.35
N GLY A 14 11.40 -1.22 -27.14
CA GLY A 14 11.55 -2.63 -26.79
C GLY A 14 11.81 -2.92 -25.30
N ASN A 15 11.96 -1.90 -24.45
CA ASN A 15 12.12 -2.06 -22.99
C ASN A 15 11.24 -1.08 -22.21
N ALA A 16 10.06 -1.55 -21.80
CA ALA A 16 9.08 -0.79 -21.03
C ALA A 16 9.40 -0.83 -19.52
N VAL A 17 10.60 -0.36 -19.16
CA VAL A 17 11.10 -0.29 -17.79
C VAL A 17 11.68 1.10 -17.53
N VAL A 18 11.37 1.68 -16.37
CA VAL A 18 11.99 2.89 -15.86
C VAL A 18 12.80 2.51 -14.64
N GLU A 19 14.08 2.87 -14.64
CA GLU A 19 14.99 2.63 -13.52
C GLU A 19 15.66 3.93 -13.12
N ALA A 20 15.72 4.18 -11.81
CA ALA A 20 16.42 5.33 -11.28
C ALA A 20 17.24 4.95 -10.05
N TRP A 21 18.36 5.65 -9.88
CA TRP A 21 19.28 5.51 -8.77
C TRP A 21 19.51 6.88 -8.14
N ALA A 22 19.60 6.95 -6.83
CA ALA A 22 19.73 8.21 -6.12
C ALA A 22 20.57 8.10 -4.84
N ASP A 23 21.23 9.20 -4.50
CA ASP A 23 22.00 9.33 -3.25
C ASP A 23 21.10 9.25 -2.00
N ASP A 24 19.87 9.75 -2.12
CA ASP A 24 18.82 9.75 -1.08
C ASP A 24 17.46 9.41 -1.70
N TYR A 25 16.56 8.83 -0.91
CA TYR A 25 15.19 8.55 -1.36
C TYR A 25 14.36 9.84 -1.44
N ILE A 26 13.36 9.85 -2.32
CA ILE A 26 12.42 10.97 -2.46
C ILE A 26 11.59 11.11 -1.19
N ARG A 27 11.78 12.23 -0.49
CA ARG A 27 11.13 12.53 0.79
C ARG A 27 9.66 12.93 0.59
N PHE A 28 8.84 12.72 1.61
CA PHE A 28 7.43 13.16 1.59
C PHE A 28 7.29 14.69 1.61
N GLU A 29 8.10 15.38 2.42
CA GLU A 29 8.11 16.84 2.54
C GLU A 29 9.53 17.39 2.51
N ARG A 30 9.66 18.71 2.28
CA ARG A 30 10.95 19.43 2.28
C ARG A 30 11.97 18.81 1.31
N ARG A 31 11.50 18.42 0.12
CA ARG A 31 12.35 17.85 -0.94
C ARG A 31 13.32 18.91 -1.46
N PRO A 32 14.62 18.62 -1.55
CA PRO A 32 15.56 19.48 -2.27
C PRO A 32 15.24 19.47 -3.76
N GLN A 33 15.71 20.50 -4.49
CA GLN A 33 15.40 20.68 -5.91
C GLN A 33 15.69 19.44 -6.76
N TRP A 34 16.81 18.75 -6.51
CA TRP A 34 17.18 17.56 -7.26
C TRP A 34 16.19 16.38 -7.06
N GLN A 35 15.54 16.27 -5.89
CA GLN A 35 14.50 15.25 -5.67
C GLN A 35 13.21 15.60 -6.40
N GLU A 36 12.83 16.88 -6.50
CA GLU A 36 11.68 17.29 -7.31
C GLU A 36 11.94 17.05 -8.81
N LEU A 37 13.18 17.23 -9.27
CA LEU A 37 13.60 16.88 -10.62
C LEU A 37 13.51 15.37 -10.87
N LEU A 38 14.11 14.54 -10.00
CA LEU A 38 14.02 13.07 -10.11
C LEU A 38 12.57 12.59 -10.10
N ARG A 39 11.75 13.11 -9.17
CA ARG A 39 10.33 12.78 -9.10
C ARG A 39 9.61 13.17 -10.38
N SER A 40 9.86 14.35 -10.94
CA SER A 40 9.25 14.79 -12.19
C SER A 40 9.64 13.91 -13.37
N GLU A 41 10.91 13.49 -13.45
CA GLU A 41 11.41 12.55 -14.45
C GLU A 41 10.75 11.17 -14.33
N LEU A 42 10.68 10.60 -13.12
CA LEU A 42 9.99 9.34 -12.84
C LEU A 42 8.53 9.39 -13.29
N ARG A 43 7.81 10.46 -12.95
CA ARG A 43 6.42 10.69 -13.38
C ARG A 43 6.28 10.74 -14.90
N SER A 44 7.13 11.54 -15.55
CA SER A 44 7.11 11.72 -17.00
C SER A 44 7.36 10.41 -17.73
N ARG A 45 8.36 9.63 -17.29
CA ARG A 45 8.73 8.35 -17.88
C ARG A 45 7.72 7.25 -17.61
N CYS A 46 7.18 7.18 -16.38
CA CYS A 46 6.14 6.21 -16.06
C CYS A 46 4.83 6.44 -16.83
N ARG A 47 4.52 7.68 -17.24
CA ARG A 47 3.35 7.95 -18.11
C ARG A 47 3.47 7.31 -19.51
N GLN A 48 4.68 6.97 -19.94
CA GLN A 48 4.94 6.29 -21.21
C GLN A 48 4.80 4.77 -21.10
N LEU A 49 4.62 4.23 -19.89
CA LEU A 49 4.34 2.80 -19.68
C LEU A 49 2.85 2.52 -19.92
N GLU A 50 2.53 1.85 -21.01
CA GLU A 50 1.17 1.51 -21.39
C GLU A 50 0.88 0.01 -21.21
N PRO A 51 0.22 -0.44 -20.13
CA PRO A 51 -0.01 -1.85 -19.89
C PRO A 51 -1.08 -2.44 -20.82
N SER A 52 -0.81 -3.59 -21.43
CA SER A 52 -1.89 -4.44 -21.97
C SER A 52 -2.86 -4.86 -20.85
N GLN A 53 -4.06 -5.35 -21.19
CA GLN A 53 -5.05 -5.78 -20.19
C GLN A 53 -4.54 -6.84 -19.21
N ALA A 54 -3.56 -7.66 -19.63
CA ALA A 54 -2.94 -8.69 -18.81
C ALA A 54 -1.77 -8.20 -17.95
N GLN A 55 -1.43 -6.91 -18.02
CA GLN A 55 -0.29 -6.32 -17.31
C GLN A 55 -0.71 -5.34 -16.24
N VAL A 56 0.09 -5.29 -15.17
CA VAL A 56 0.01 -4.33 -14.07
C VAL A 56 1.33 -3.59 -13.94
N LEU A 57 1.31 -2.40 -13.31
CA LEU A 57 2.56 -1.74 -12.91
C LEU A 57 3.17 -2.51 -11.74
N HIS A 58 4.46 -2.84 -11.84
CA HIS A 58 5.26 -3.37 -10.74
C HIS A 58 6.32 -2.33 -10.35
N ALA A 59 6.17 -1.75 -9.16
CA ALA A 59 7.07 -0.76 -8.57
C ALA A 59 7.97 -1.39 -7.50
N THR A 60 9.28 -1.24 -7.62
CA THR A 60 10.24 -1.74 -6.63
C THR A 60 11.04 -0.57 -6.08
N PHE A 61 11.14 -0.51 -4.76
CA PHE A 61 12.08 0.38 -4.07
C PHE A 61 13.22 -0.46 -3.48
N SER A 62 14.47 -0.13 -3.79
CA SER A 62 15.67 -0.83 -3.33
C SER A 62 16.53 0.07 -2.46
N GLY A 63 17.26 -0.54 -1.51
CA GLY A 63 18.07 0.18 -0.52
C GLY A 63 17.51 0.09 0.89
N ALA A 64 18.24 0.68 1.84
CA ALA A 64 17.88 0.64 3.25
C ALA A 64 16.72 1.60 3.56
N LYS A 65 15.53 1.07 3.86
CA LYS A 65 14.40 1.88 4.35
C LYS A 65 14.57 2.19 5.85
N LEU A 66 14.06 3.34 6.29
CA LEU A 66 13.89 3.59 7.72
C LEU A 66 12.95 2.54 8.33
N ALA A 67 13.16 2.19 9.60
CA ALA A 67 12.41 1.13 10.27
C ALA A 67 10.89 1.34 10.15
N ASN A 68 10.43 2.59 10.35
CA ASN A 68 9.04 3.02 10.32
C ASN A 68 8.58 3.56 8.94
N ALA A 69 9.34 3.35 7.86
CA ALA A 69 8.93 3.78 6.53
C ALA A 69 8.17 2.67 5.80
N ASP A 70 7.08 3.06 5.15
CA ASP A 70 6.24 2.16 4.39
C ASP A 70 6.71 2.07 2.94
N VAL A 71 6.61 0.89 2.36
CA VAL A 71 7.14 0.63 1.03
C VAL A 71 6.30 1.33 -0.03
N GLU A 72 4.98 1.36 0.12
CA GLU A 72 4.10 2.10 -0.79
C GLU A 72 4.35 3.61 -0.72
N ASN A 73 4.75 4.13 0.44
CA ASN A 73 5.16 5.52 0.57
C ASN A 73 6.41 5.83 -0.27
N LEU A 74 7.40 4.94 -0.22
CA LEU A 74 8.67 5.08 -0.94
C LEU A 74 8.54 4.80 -2.44
N ALA A 75 7.79 3.76 -2.83
CA ALA A 75 7.69 3.31 -4.21
C ALA A 75 6.56 3.98 -5.01
N ILE A 76 5.46 4.38 -4.35
CA ILE A 76 4.23 4.85 -5.01
C ILE A 76 3.86 6.28 -4.60
N TYR A 77 3.45 6.48 -3.34
CA TYR A 77 2.72 7.67 -2.90
C TYR A 77 3.52 8.97 -3.05
N ASN A 78 4.82 8.95 -2.74
CA ASN A 78 5.68 10.12 -2.88
C ASN A 78 6.04 10.45 -4.33
N ILE A 79 5.69 9.57 -5.28
CA ILE A 79 6.14 9.61 -6.67
C ILE A 79 5.02 10.12 -7.59
N ASP A 80 4.00 9.30 -7.83
CA ASP A 80 2.85 9.61 -8.68
C ASP A 80 1.60 8.82 -8.29
N SER A 81 0.48 9.16 -8.93
CA SER A 81 -0.74 8.35 -8.87
C SER A 81 -0.74 7.15 -9.84
N PHE A 82 0.19 7.13 -10.80
CA PHE A 82 0.32 6.11 -11.84
C PHE A 82 -0.97 5.81 -12.61
N SER A 83 -1.76 6.84 -12.93
CA SER A 83 -3.05 6.68 -13.61
C SER A 83 -2.95 5.95 -14.95
N THR A 84 -1.86 6.13 -15.71
CA THR A 84 -1.63 5.42 -16.98
C THR A 84 -1.03 4.03 -16.75
N ALA A 85 0.16 3.96 -16.15
CA ALA A 85 0.92 2.71 -15.98
C ALA A 85 0.20 1.69 -15.10
N GLY A 86 -0.52 2.17 -14.08
CA GLY A 86 -1.23 1.35 -13.12
C GLY A 86 -2.69 1.08 -13.49
N ARG A 87 -3.17 1.39 -14.71
CA ARG A 87 -4.61 1.36 -15.07
C ARG A 87 -5.33 0.02 -14.85
N ASN A 88 -4.60 -1.09 -14.79
CA ASN A 88 -5.15 -2.43 -14.51
C ASN A 88 -4.80 -2.95 -13.11
N GLY A 89 -4.06 -2.17 -12.33
CA GLY A 89 -3.55 -2.57 -11.02
C GLY A 89 -2.10 -2.13 -10.79
N ILE A 90 -1.71 -2.16 -9.53
CA ILE A 90 -0.38 -1.82 -9.05
C ILE A 90 0.11 -2.91 -8.10
N ARG A 91 1.32 -3.39 -8.34
CA ARG A 91 2.11 -4.22 -7.44
C ARG A 91 3.31 -3.41 -6.95
N PHE A 92 3.66 -3.54 -5.68
CA PHE A 92 4.86 -2.94 -5.13
C PHE A 92 5.61 -3.91 -4.22
N GLU A 93 6.92 -3.72 -4.09
CA GLU A 93 7.73 -4.48 -3.14
C GLU A 93 9.01 -3.74 -2.72
N HIS A 94 9.50 -4.06 -1.51
CA HIS A 94 10.81 -3.67 -1.04
C HIS A 94 11.85 -4.62 -1.62
N GLY A 95 12.69 -4.10 -2.50
CA GLY A 95 13.73 -4.84 -3.17
C GLY A 95 14.91 -5.23 -2.27
N GLY A 96 15.87 -5.87 -2.92
CA GLY A 96 17.17 -6.18 -2.34
C GLY A 96 18.10 -4.96 -2.24
N PRO A 97 19.42 -5.22 -2.14
CA PRO A 97 20.43 -4.19 -2.34
C PRO A 97 20.25 -3.45 -3.67
N VAL A 98 20.67 -2.19 -3.71
CA VAL A 98 20.66 -1.41 -4.94
C VAL A 98 21.59 -2.07 -5.95
N GLN A 99 21.07 -2.41 -7.13
CA GLN A 99 21.90 -2.90 -8.23
C GLN A 99 22.64 -1.71 -8.83
N ALA A 100 23.95 -1.85 -9.06
CA ALA A 100 24.77 -0.76 -9.59
C ALA A 100 24.26 -0.31 -10.97
N PRO A 101 24.15 1.01 -11.24
CA PRO A 101 23.89 1.49 -12.58
C PRO A 101 25.05 1.17 -13.52
N HIS A 102 24.76 1.17 -14.82
CA HIS A 102 25.75 0.91 -15.86
C HIS A 102 26.89 1.96 -15.94
N ASP A 103 26.74 3.10 -15.26
CA ASP A 103 27.72 4.19 -15.22
C ASP A 103 28.83 4.00 -14.17
N GLY A 104 28.75 2.93 -13.35
CA GLY A 104 29.74 2.63 -12.31
C GLY A 104 29.69 3.55 -11.10
N VAL A 105 28.62 4.34 -10.93
CA VAL A 105 28.43 5.23 -9.78
C VAL A 105 27.64 4.51 -8.68
N ASP A 106 28.15 4.56 -7.45
CA ASP A 106 27.45 4.01 -6.29
C ASP A 106 26.33 4.94 -5.82
N TYR A 107 25.11 4.41 -5.74
CA TYR A 107 23.93 5.07 -5.20
C TYR A 107 23.32 4.25 -4.05
N SER A 108 22.76 4.95 -3.06
CA SER A 108 22.19 4.33 -1.87
C SER A 108 20.77 3.80 -2.07
N PHE A 109 20.05 4.31 -3.08
CA PHE A 109 18.65 4.00 -3.34
C PHE A 109 18.39 3.71 -4.81
N GLY A 110 17.43 2.80 -5.06
CA GLY A 110 16.99 2.42 -6.39
C GLY A 110 15.47 2.41 -6.52
N TYR A 111 14.98 2.79 -7.69
CA TYR A 111 13.59 2.74 -8.08
C TYR A 111 13.47 1.96 -9.39
N ARG A 112 12.50 1.06 -9.48
CA ARG A 112 12.20 0.35 -10.71
C ARG A 112 10.70 0.30 -10.95
N TYR A 113 10.27 0.69 -12.14
CA TYR A 113 8.88 0.65 -12.59
C TYR A 113 8.82 -0.14 -13.89
N ALA A 114 8.13 -1.27 -13.87
CA ALA A 114 8.01 -2.15 -15.05
C ALA A 114 6.58 -2.65 -15.21
N LEU A 115 6.22 -3.01 -16.44
CA LEU A 115 4.98 -3.72 -16.70
C LEU A 115 5.20 -5.22 -16.48
N ALA A 116 4.44 -5.80 -15.56
CA ALA A 116 4.51 -7.23 -15.24
C ALA A 116 3.18 -7.91 -15.55
N THR A 117 3.21 -9.21 -15.86
CA THR A 117 1.98 -9.99 -16.03
C THR A 117 1.20 -10.00 -14.71
N ARG A 118 -0.13 -9.89 -14.80
CA ARG A 118 -1.05 -9.92 -13.66
C ARG A 118 -0.83 -11.16 -12.78
N SER A 119 -0.56 -12.31 -13.39
CA SER A 119 -0.32 -13.59 -12.71
C SER A 119 1.10 -13.78 -12.16
N SER A 120 2.02 -12.86 -12.43
CA SER A 120 3.38 -12.91 -11.85
C SER A 120 3.33 -12.69 -10.34
N THR A 121 4.34 -13.18 -9.63
CA THR A 121 4.52 -12.96 -8.19
C THR A 121 5.42 -11.75 -7.92
N PHE A 122 5.72 -11.51 -6.65
CA PHE A 122 6.82 -10.64 -6.21
C PHE A 122 8.16 -11.18 -6.70
N ASN A 123 9.12 -10.30 -7.02
CA ASN A 123 10.45 -10.68 -7.51
C ASN A 123 11.44 -10.91 -6.37
N HIS A 124 11.26 -10.24 -5.24
CA HIS A 124 12.20 -10.23 -4.11
C HIS A 124 11.70 -10.98 -2.88
N TRP A 125 10.47 -11.49 -2.93
CA TRP A 125 9.82 -12.16 -1.82
C TRP A 125 9.12 -13.44 -2.25
N GLN A 126 9.26 -14.46 -1.42
CA GLN A 126 8.50 -15.70 -1.52
C GLN A 126 7.34 -15.66 -0.53
N LYS A 127 6.16 -16.04 -1.00
CA LYS A 127 4.96 -16.15 -0.16
C LYS A 127 5.12 -17.34 0.78
N GLY A 128 5.01 -17.07 2.07
CA GLY A 128 4.94 -18.06 3.13
C GLY A 128 3.50 -18.45 3.46
N ARG A 129 3.23 -18.58 4.76
CA ARG A 129 1.92 -18.96 5.29
C ARG A 129 0.89 -17.82 5.15
N THR A 130 -0.34 -18.17 4.79
CA THR A 130 -1.47 -17.23 4.82
C THR A 130 -1.87 -16.94 6.28
N LEU A 131 -1.97 -15.65 6.62
CA LEU A 131 -2.37 -15.15 7.93
C LEU A 131 -3.87 -14.90 7.99
N ALA A 132 -4.44 -14.35 6.92
CA ALA A 132 -5.88 -14.16 6.78
C ALA A 132 -6.29 -14.12 5.32
N SER A 133 -7.55 -14.43 5.04
CA SER A 133 -8.18 -14.27 3.72
C SER A 133 -9.64 -13.87 3.85
N PHE A 134 -10.15 -13.15 2.85
CA PHE A 134 -11.54 -12.72 2.82
C PHE A 134 -12.07 -12.68 1.39
N GLY A 135 -13.33 -13.07 1.24
CA GLY A 135 -14.07 -12.96 -0.01
C GLY A 135 -14.48 -11.53 -0.32
N TRP A 136 -15.35 -11.37 -1.32
CA TRP A 136 -15.86 -10.06 -1.72
C TRP A 136 -16.61 -9.37 -0.58
N THR A 137 -15.99 -8.33 -0.03
CA THR A 137 -16.53 -7.46 1.03
C THR A 137 -16.96 -6.14 0.41
N ASP A 138 -18.23 -5.78 0.64
CA ASP A 138 -18.82 -4.52 0.18
C ASP A 138 -18.27 -3.34 1.00
N LEU A 139 -17.78 -2.32 0.30
CA LEU A 139 -17.30 -1.05 0.88
C LEU A 139 -18.32 0.09 0.71
N GLY A 140 -19.44 -0.16 0.05
CA GLY A 140 -20.48 0.80 -0.26
C GLY A 140 -19.97 1.97 -1.09
N ALA A 141 -20.41 3.18 -0.72
CA ALA A 141 -19.94 4.42 -1.35
C ALA A 141 -18.53 4.78 -0.86
N PHE A 142 -17.51 4.37 -1.62
CA PHE A 142 -16.11 4.62 -1.32
C PHE A 142 -15.69 6.05 -1.73
N ARG A 143 -15.84 7.03 -0.82
CA ARG A 143 -15.63 8.46 -1.10
C ARG A 143 -14.69 9.13 -0.10
N GLY A 144 -13.84 10.03 -0.62
CA GLY A 144 -13.08 11.01 0.18
C GLY A 144 -12.00 10.44 1.08
N ASP A 145 -11.78 11.11 2.21
CA ASP A 145 -10.73 10.83 3.21
C ASP A 145 -11.08 9.67 4.17
N LYS A 146 -12.27 9.07 4.02
CA LYS A 146 -12.80 8.03 4.93
C LYS A 146 -12.37 6.61 4.57
N LYS A 147 -11.66 6.42 3.46
CA LYS A 147 -11.38 5.10 2.85
C LYS A 147 -10.83 4.06 3.81
N LEU A 148 -9.84 4.45 4.62
CA LEU A 148 -9.21 3.57 5.60
C LEU A 148 -10.24 3.05 6.61
N ALA A 149 -10.95 3.95 7.28
CA ALA A 149 -11.91 3.59 8.31
C ALA A 149 -13.08 2.78 7.74
N GLN A 150 -13.51 3.06 6.50
CA GLN A 150 -14.54 2.28 5.80
C GLN A 150 -14.07 0.84 5.53
N VAL A 151 -12.87 0.66 4.99
CA VAL A 151 -12.29 -0.66 4.73
C VAL A 151 -12.12 -1.44 6.02
N TRP A 152 -11.57 -0.77 7.05
CA TRP A 152 -11.42 -1.36 8.38
C TRP A 152 -12.75 -1.89 8.89
N LEU A 153 -13.78 -1.03 9.00
CA LEU A 153 -15.06 -1.46 9.56
C LEU A 153 -15.74 -2.54 8.73
N ALA A 154 -15.70 -2.45 7.39
CA ALA A 154 -16.28 -3.46 6.52
C ALA A 154 -15.66 -4.85 6.76
N LEU A 155 -14.34 -4.94 6.93
CA LEU A 155 -13.66 -6.20 7.26
C LEU A 155 -13.90 -6.65 8.71
N ARG A 156 -14.09 -5.71 9.65
CA ARG A 156 -14.49 -6.02 11.04
C ARG A 156 -15.93 -6.53 11.15
N ARG A 157 -16.82 -6.14 10.24
CA ARG A 157 -18.18 -6.67 10.11
C ARG A 157 -18.27 -7.97 9.33
N GLY A 158 -17.39 -8.15 8.35
CA GLY A 158 -17.30 -9.39 7.57
C GLY A 158 -16.83 -10.59 8.40
N GLU A 159 -16.65 -11.72 7.74
CA GLU A 159 -16.14 -12.96 8.34
C GLU A 159 -14.87 -13.41 7.62
N PRO A 160 -13.73 -12.71 7.81
CA PRO A 160 -12.48 -13.15 7.24
C PRO A 160 -12.07 -14.49 7.87
N ALA A 161 -11.55 -15.40 7.05
CA ALA A 161 -10.84 -16.57 7.55
C ALA A 161 -9.51 -16.10 8.15
N VAL A 162 -9.34 -16.30 9.45
CA VAL A 162 -8.12 -15.95 10.19
C VAL A 162 -7.40 -17.23 10.62
N PHE A 163 -6.08 -17.21 10.50
CA PHE A 163 -5.22 -18.34 10.85
C PHE A 163 -4.34 -17.98 12.06
N GLU A 164 -3.29 -18.75 12.34
CA GLU A 164 -2.42 -18.47 13.48
C GLU A 164 -1.76 -17.08 13.31
N PRO A 165 -1.69 -16.27 14.39
CA PRO A 165 -1.06 -14.96 14.32
C PRO A 165 0.39 -15.03 13.84
N ALA A 166 0.84 -13.95 13.20
CA ALA A 166 2.24 -13.76 12.87
C ALA A 166 3.06 -13.52 14.14
N ALA A 167 4.33 -13.95 14.13
CA ALA A 167 5.26 -13.53 15.18
C ALA A 167 5.50 -12.00 15.09
N PRO A 168 5.86 -11.33 16.19
CA PRO A 168 6.26 -9.92 16.15
C PRO A 168 7.35 -9.68 15.10
N GLU A 169 7.32 -8.52 14.43
CA GLU A 169 8.28 -8.13 13.37
C GLU A 169 8.26 -9.01 12.10
N THR A 170 7.29 -9.91 11.97
CA THR A 170 7.13 -10.71 10.75
C THR A 170 6.77 -9.82 9.58
N ARG A 171 7.55 -9.95 8.50
CA ARG A 171 7.26 -9.28 7.23
C ARG A 171 6.10 -9.96 6.53
N PHE A 172 5.21 -9.17 5.97
CA PHE A 172 4.03 -9.70 5.29
C PHE A 172 3.74 -8.96 3.98
N ALA A 173 2.85 -9.54 3.19
CA ALA A 173 2.25 -8.93 2.03
C ALA A 173 0.73 -8.86 2.15
N VAL A 174 0.16 -7.90 1.42
CA VAL A 174 -1.29 -7.74 1.24
C VAL A 174 -1.59 -7.87 -0.26
N SER A 175 -2.35 -8.89 -0.64
CA SER A 175 -2.76 -9.12 -2.03
C SER A 175 -4.26 -8.91 -2.17
N LEU A 176 -4.64 -7.93 -2.99
CA LEU A 176 -6.02 -7.46 -3.09
C LEU A 176 -6.49 -7.44 -4.54
N GLN A 177 -7.76 -7.81 -4.70
CA GLN A 177 -8.55 -7.44 -5.87
C GLN A 177 -9.58 -6.41 -5.47
N VAL A 178 -9.76 -5.40 -6.31
CA VAL A 178 -10.70 -4.31 -6.08
C VAL A 178 -11.66 -4.23 -7.25
N ARG A 179 -12.94 -4.34 -6.92
CA ARG A 179 -14.05 -4.18 -7.85
C ARG A 179 -14.58 -2.76 -7.74
N PRO A 180 -14.49 -1.93 -8.80
CA PRO A 180 -15.11 -0.62 -8.80
C PRO A 180 -16.61 -0.73 -9.16
N PRO A 181 -17.40 0.32 -8.88
CA PRO A 181 -18.73 0.49 -9.44
C PRO A 181 -18.73 0.51 -10.96
N LEU A 182 -19.86 0.11 -11.57
CA LEU A 182 -20.09 0.24 -13.01
C LEU A 182 -19.77 1.66 -13.51
N ARG A 183 -19.15 1.72 -14.69
CA ARG A 183 -18.80 2.97 -15.39
C ARG A 183 -17.82 3.88 -14.64
N ARG A 184 -17.19 3.40 -13.55
CA ARG A 184 -16.15 4.14 -12.83
C ARG A 184 -14.77 3.62 -13.22
N GLN A 185 -13.90 4.53 -13.63
CA GLN A 185 -12.48 4.25 -13.87
C GLN A 185 -11.65 4.87 -12.75
N PRO A 186 -11.19 4.07 -11.77
CA PRO A 186 -10.40 4.62 -10.68
C PRO A 186 -8.92 4.78 -11.04
N VAL A 187 -8.28 5.72 -10.33
CA VAL A 187 -6.83 5.84 -10.31
C VAL A 187 -6.31 4.97 -9.18
N TRP A 188 -5.86 3.76 -9.53
CA TRP A 188 -5.49 2.72 -8.55
C TRP A 188 -4.42 3.16 -7.55
N GLY A 189 -3.40 3.93 -7.98
CA GLY A 189 -2.36 4.44 -7.08
C GLY A 189 -2.89 5.36 -5.99
N ALA A 190 -4.01 6.07 -6.25
CA ALA A 190 -4.68 6.88 -5.24
C ALA A 190 -5.58 6.08 -4.28
N LEU A 191 -5.72 4.76 -4.50
CA LEU A 191 -6.47 3.86 -3.64
C LEU A 191 -5.58 2.96 -2.79
N VAL A 192 -4.34 2.66 -3.26
CA VAL A 192 -3.38 1.77 -2.56
C VAL A 192 -3.30 2.11 -1.08
N LYS A 193 -2.89 3.34 -0.72
CA LYS A 193 -2.67 3.70 0.68
C LYS A 193 -3.91 3.51 1.56
N GLY A 194 -5.03 4.12 1.18
CA GLY A 194 -6.25 4.07 1.98
C GLY A 194 -6.81 2.64 2.15
N ILE A 195 -6.69 1.79 1.12
CA ILE A 195 -7.16 0.40 1.22
C ILE A 195 -6.18 -0.44 2.04
N PHE A 196 -4.88 -0.32 1.79
CA PHE A 196 -3.85 -1.09 2.50
C PHE A 196 -3.87 -0.77 3.99
N ASP A 197 -3.81 0.51 4.36
CA ASP A 197 -3.87 0.93 5.76
C ASP A 197 -5.14 0.36 6.43
N GLY A 198 -6.29 0.39 5.74
CA GLY A 198 -7.56 -0.12 6.26
C GLY A 198 -7.59 -1.64 6.46
N VAL A 199 -7.04 -2.39 5.50
CA VAL A 199 -6.89 -3.85 5.59
C VAL A 199 -5.96 -4.20 6.75
N ILE A 200 -4.80 -3.56 6.83
CA ILE A 200 -3.80 -3.83 7.88
C ILE A 200 -4.39 -3.49 9.25
N CYS A 201 -5.10 -2.36 9.40
CA CYS A 201 -5.81 -2.02 10.63
C CYS A 201 -6.87 -3.07 11.01
N ALA A 202 -7.56 -3.69 10.04
CA ALA A 202 -8.61 -4.68 10.33
C ALA A 202 -8.06 -5.95 10.99
N PHE A 203 -6.79 -6.25 10.74
CA PHE A 203 -6.06 -7.42 11.25
C PHE A 203 -5.10 -7.09 12.41
N HIS A 204 -5.23 -5.89 12.99
CA HIS A 204 -4.70 -5.53 14.30
C HIS A 204 -5.82 -5.41 15.34
N SER A 205 -5.44 -5.33 16.61
CA SER A 205 -6.34 -4.90 17.69
C SER A 205 -5.72 -3.75 18.49
N HIS A 206 -6.59 -2.90 19.03
CA HIS A 206 -6.25 -1.80 19.93
C HIS A 206 -6.19 -2.28 21.38
N THR A 207 -5.31 -1.74 22.22
CA THR A 207 -5.25 -2.08 23.66
C THR A 207 -5.35 -0.91 24.64
N ASP A 208 -5.13 0.34 24.21
CA ASP A 208 -5.22 1.53 25.08
C ASP A 208 -6.66 2.02 25.28
N THR A 209 -7.34 1.48 26.29
CA THR A 209 -8.73 1.86 26.61
C THR A 209 -8.89 3.32 27.04
N SER A 210 -7.82 4.05 27.38
CA SER A 210 -7.92 5.44 27.86
C SER A 210 -8.37 6.43 26.79
N VAL A 211 -8.06 6.17 25.52
CA VAL A 211 -8.43 7.02 24.38
C VAL A 211 -9.69 6.54 23.67
N LEU A 212 -10.19 5.36 24.05
CA LEU A 212 -11.21 4.62 23.32
C LEU A 212 -12.55 5.36 23.22
N PRO A 213 -13.10 5.99 24.29
CA PRO A 213 -14.36 6.71 24.17
C PRO A 213 -14.33 7.84 23.13
N GLU A 214 -13.23 8.60 23.09
CA GLU A 214 -13.05 9.71 22.16
C GLU A 214 -12.80 9.20 20.72
N VAL A 215 -11.96 8.19 20.56
CA VAL A 215 -11.68 7.57 19.26
C VAL A 215 -12.96 6.97 18.66
N SER A 216 -13.70 6.19 19.45
CA SER A 216 -14.93 5.54 19.01
C SER A 216 -15.99 6.56 18.62
N THR A 217 -16.16 7.64 19.39
CA THR A 217 -17.10 8.73 19.06
C THR A 217 -16.75 9.38 17.72
N ARG A 218 -15.47 9.76 17.52
CA ARG A 218 -15.03 10.41 16.27
C ARG A 218 -15.17 9.49 15.05
N LEU A 219 -14.85 8.21 15.20
CA LEU A 219 -15.01 7.23 14.12
C LEU A 219 -16.49 6.95 13.82
N ALA A 220 -17.34 6.87 14.85
CA ALA A 220 -18.79 6.75 14.70
C ALA A 220 -19.39 7.92 13.92
N GLU A 221 -18.98 9.16 14.22
CA GLU A 221 -19.38 10.34 13.45
C GLU A 221 -18.92 10.27 12.00
N VAL A 222 -17.65 9.91 11.77
CA VAL A 222 -17.07 9.80 10.42
C VAL A 222 -17.75 8.72 9.59
N LEU A 223 -18.05 7.57 10.19
CA LEU A 223 -18.64 6.42 9.51
C LEU A 223 -20.17 6.46 9.49
N SER A 224 -20.78 7.31 10.32
CA SER A 224 -22.23 7.34 10.59
C SER A 224 -22.73 6.01 11.17
N GLU A 225 -22.03 5.53 12.20
CA GLU A 225 -22.23 4.22 12.84
C GLU A 225 -22.32 4.36 14.37
N ASP A 226 -22.57 3.26 15.09
CA ASP A 226 -22.64 3.26 16.56
C ASP A 226 -21.25 3.23 17.20
N ALA A 227 -20.96 4.16 18.13
CA ALA A 227 -19.70 4.21 18.86
C ALA A 227 -19.43 2.94 19.68
N ALA A 228 -20.45 2.29 20.22
CA ALA A 228 -20.27 1.04 20.97
C ALA A 228 -19.80 -0.11 20.06
N GLU A 229 -20.31 -0.16 18.83
CA GLU A 229 -19.84 -1.12 17.82
C GLU A 229 -18.39 -0.86 17.45
N ILE A 230 -18.02 0.40 17.20
CA ILE A 230 -16.65 0.81 16.88
C ILE A 230 -15.69 0.40 18.00
N GLU A 231 -16.09 0.61 19.25
CA GLU A 231 -15.31 0.22 20.43
C GLU A 231 -15.05 -1.28 20.47
N LEU A 232 -16.10 -2.09 20.34
CA LEU A 232 -15.98 -3.56 20.28
C LEU A 232 -15.11 -4.00 19.10
N ALA A 233 -15.27 -3.35 17.94
CA ALA A 233 -14.48 -3.64 16.76
C ALA A 233 -13.00 -3.29 16.96
N LEU A 234 -12.64 -2.23 17.68
CA LEU A 234 -11.25 -1.87 17.97
C LEU A 234 -10.59 -2.87 18.94
N LEU A 235 -11.32 -3.32 19.95
CA LEU A 235 -10.79 -4.19 21.01
C LEU A 235 -10.73 -5.68 20.64
N ASN A 236 -11.51 -6.13 19.66
CA ASN A 236 -11.61 -7.56 19.36
C ASN A 236 -10.27 -8.14 18.84
N GLN A 237 -9.62 -8.96 19.67
CA GLN A 237 -8.31 -9.56 19.39
C GLN A 237 -8.38 -10.85 18.57
N HIS A 238 -9.57 -11.47 18.43
CA HIS A 238 -9.70 -12.74 17.70
C HIS A 238 -9.29 -12.66 16.23
N ARG A 239 -9.31 -11.45 15.66
CA ARG A 239 -8.94 -11.19 14.26
C ARG A 239 -7.56 -10.55 14.12
N ALA A 240 -6.85 -10.33 15.23
CA ALA A 240 -5.60 -9.60 15.26
C ALA A 240 -4.40 -10.49 14.84
N VAL A 241 -4.42 -11.01 13.61
CA VAL A 241 -3.35 -11.88 13.10
C VAL A 241 -2.02 -11.15 12.93
N LEU A 242 -2.02 -9.82 12.86
CA LEU A 242 -0.83 -8.97 12.90
C LEU A 242 -0.48 -8.51 14.32
N GLY A 243 -1.21 -8.98 15.33
CA GLY A 243 -0.99 -8.68 16.74
C GLY A 243 -1.72 -7.44 17.24
N ALA A 244 -1.63 -7.26 18.56
CA ALA A 244 -2.22 -6.13 19.26
C ALA A 244 -1.22 -4.97 19.36
N VAL A 245 -1.68 -3.75 19.13
CA VAL A 245 -0.88 -2.53 19.26
C VAL A 245 -1.49 -1.61 20.31
N ARG A 246 -0.64 -0.86 21.02
CA ARG A 246 -1.09 0.04 22.09
C ARG A 246 -2.15 1.02 21.60
N ARG A 247 -1.83 1.76 20.53
CA ARG A 247 -2.73 2.77 19.94
C ARG A 247 -2.87 2.54 18.45
N LEU A 248 -3.73 1.60 18.06
CA LEU A 248 -4.08 1.42 16.64
C LEU A 248 -4.72 2.69 16.05
N ALA A 249 -5.45 3.40 16.90
CA ALA A 249 -6.18 4.62 16.58
C ALA A 249 -6.01 5.60 17.73
N SER A 250 -5.84 6.89 17.44
CA SER A 250 -5.69 7.94 18.46
C SER A 250 -6.38 9.24 18.02
N PRO A 251 -6.88 10.07 18.94
CA PRO A 251 -7.45 11.37 18.60
C PRO A 251 -6.42 12.24 17.88
N TYR A 252 -6.78 12.80 16.73
CA TYR A 252 -5.88 13.66 15.96
C TYR A 252 -6.64 14.77 15.25
N ARG A 253 -6.36 16.03 15.61
CA ARG A 253 -7.11 17.20 15.13
C ARG A 253 -8.63 16.95 15.31
N GLN A 254 -9.42 17.07 14.24
CA GLN A 254 -10.86 16.81 14.21
C GLN A 254 -11.22 15.35 13.86
N GLY A 255 -10.23 14.47 13.70
CA GLY A 255 -10.44 13.07 13.31
C GLY A 255 -9.62 12.11 14.16
N VAL A 256 -9.19 11.02 13.53
CA VAL A 256 -8.40 9.96 14.15
C VAL A 256 -7.16 9.70 13.32
N LYS A 257 -6.01 9.55 13.98
CA LYS A 257 -4.78 9.03 13.39
C LYS A 257 -4.76 7.52 13.60
N TRP A 258 -4.57 6.78 12.51
CA TRP A 258 -4.31 5.34 12.53
C TRP A 258 -2.80 5.08 12.57
N ASP A 259 -2.39 4.05 13.31
CA ASP A 259 -0.98 3.68 13.52
C ASP A 259 -0.82 2.14 13.46
N PRO A 260 -1.17 1.50 12.32
CA PRO A 260 -0.92 0.07 12.13
C PRO A 260 0.58 -0.23 12.05
N SER A 261 0.97 -1.51 12.10
CA SER A 261 2.35 -1.95 11.80
C SER A 261 2.56 -2.12 10.28
N ASP A 262 2.13 -1.14 9.49
CA ASP A 262 2.21 -1.10 8.02
C ASP A 262 3.65 -1.06 7.48
N HIS A 263 4.60 -0.53 8.24
CA HIS A 263 6.03 -0.62 7.92
C HIS A 263 6.58 -2.06 7.78
N LEU A 264 5.87 -3.08 8.27
CA LEU A 264 6.17 -4.51 8.09
C LEU A 264 5.53 -5.11 6.82
N CYS A 265 4.63 -4.38 6.16
CA CYS A 265 4.10 -4.70 4.84
C CYS A 265 5.17 -4.39 3.78
N VAL A 266 5.96 -5.40 3.43
CA VAL A 266 7.11 -5.23 2.53
C VAL A 266 6.79 -5.45 1.06
N ALA A 267 5.61 -5.99 0.75
CA ALA A 267 5.10 -6.10 -0.60
C ALA A 267 3.57 -6.03 -0.63
N GLY A 268 3.02 -5.70 -1.79
CA GLY A 268 1.59 -5.59 -1.94
C GLY A 268 1.14 -5.57 -3.38
N GLU A 269 -0.10 -5.98 -3.61
CA GLU A 269 -0.76 -5.78 -4.90
C GLU A 269 -2.21 -5.37 -4.74
N LEU A 270 -2.63 -4.47 -5.62
CA LEU A 270 -3.99 -4.00 -5.78
C LEU A 270 -4.35 -4.14 -7.25
N ILE A 271 -5.14 -5.16 -7.56
CA ILE A 271 -5.45 -5.53 -8.94
C ILE A 271 -6.92 -5.21 -9.25
N ALA A 272 -7.16 -4.68 -10.45
CA ALA A 272 -8.51 -4.41 -10.93
C ALA A 272 -9.32 -5.71 -11.13
N ALA A 273 -10.54 -5.74 -10.62
CA ALA A 273 -11.53 -6.75 -10.96
C ALA A 273 -12.69 -6.13 -11.75
N GLU A 274 -13.34 -6.95 -12.57
CA GLU A 274 -14.48 -6.51 -13.38
C GLU A 274 -15.64 -6.03 -12.48
N PRO A 275 -16.26 -4.88 -12.79
CA PRO A 275 -17.43 -4.38 -12.08
C PRO A 275 -18.62 -5.32 -12.29
N ILE A 276 -19.46 -5.48 -11.26
CA ILE A 276 -20.70 -6.28 -11.34
C ILE A 276 -21.95 -5.46 -10.97
N ASP A 277 -21.77 -4.41 -10.17
CA ASP A 277 -22.83 -3.56 -9.66
C ASP A 277 -22.31 -2.12 -9.42
N ASP A 278 -23.10 -1.28 -8.76
CA ASP A 278 -22.77 0.12 -8.48
C ASP A 278 -21.99 0.31 -7.16
N ARG A 279 -21.45 -0.76 -6.56
CA ARG A 279 -20.75 -0.71 -5.27
C ARG A 279 -19.27 -1.00 -5.42
N TRP A 280 -18.51 -0.51 -4.45
CA TRP A 280 -17.11 -0.91 -4.30
C TRP A 280 -17.04 -2.21 -3.53
N ALA A 281 -16.20 -3.13 -3.98
CA ALA A 281 -15.90 -4.33 -3.21
C ALA A 281 -14.42 -4.68 -3.27
N ILE A 282 -13.94 -5.33 -2.21
CA ILE A 282 -12.57 -5.85 -2.14
C ILE A 282 -12.58 -7.32 -1.75
N SER A 283 -11.58 -8.06 -2.21
CA SER A 283 -11.28 -9.42 -1.74
C SER A 283 -9.78 -9.57 -1.67
N GLY A 284 -9.28 -10.46 -0.82
CA GLY A 284 -7.84 -10.64 -0.75
C GLY A 284 -7.36 -11.47 0.42
N GLU A 285 -6.06 -11.37 0.66
CA GLU A 285 -5.36 -12.13 1.66
C GLU A 285 -4.15 -11.38 2.22
N LEU A 286 -3.73 -11.80 3.40
CA LEU A 286 -2.49 -11.44 4.06
C LEU A 286 -1.64 -12.69 4.17
N ALA A 287 -0.36 -12.60 3.85
CA ALA A 287 0.57 -13.71 3.97
C ALA A 287 1.94 -13.26 4.46
N GLU A 288 2.60 -14.13 5.22
CA GLU A 288 4.01 -13.96 5.60
C GLU A 288 4.88 -13.94 4.34
N LEU A 289 6.00 -13.21 4.40
CA LEU A 289 6.99 -13.17 3.34
C LEU A 289 8.38 -13.57 3.85
N HIS A 290 9.09 -14.29 2.99
CA HIS A 290 10.48 -14.68 3.21
C HIS A 290 11.33 -14.23 2.00
N ARG A 291 12.61 -13.99 2.23
CA ARG A 291 13.58 -13.72 1.15
C ARG A 291 14.13 -15.02 0.59
#